data_AF-Q30UF0-F1
#
_entry.id   AF-Q30UF0-F1
#
_cell.length_a   1.000
_cell.length_b   1.000
_cell.length_c   1.000
_cell.angle_alpha   90.00
_cell.angle_beta   90.00
_cell.angle_gamma   90.00
#
_symmetry.space_group_name_H-M   'P 1'
#
loop_
_entity.id
_entity.type
_entity.pdbx_description
1 polymer ?
#
loop_
_entity_poly.entity_id
_entity_poly.type
_entity_poly.pdbx_seq_one_letter_code
_entity_poly.pdbx_strand_id
1 'polypeptide(L)'
;MAICGFIISESQKAMLLSIPVLAGAILRMVLGFGIDKFGVKITALASQLVVIIVLFYAYFRGASLSYDELLFVAIGLGFAGTSFAVALPQAGQSYPLKLQGTVLGIA
;
A
#
# COMPACT_ATOMS: atom_id res chain seq x y z
N MET A 1 -6.26 15.56 -23.58
CA MET A 1 -5.89 14.26 -24.20
C MET A 1 -6.18 13.16 -23.19
N ALA A 2 -7.44 12.71 -23.10
CA ALA A 2 -7.90 11.63 -22.23
C ALA A 2 -8.51 10.57 -23.15
N ILE A 3 -7.66 9.64 -23.57
CA ILE A 3 -8.04 8.56 -24.48
C ILE A 3 -8.56 7.40 -23.64
N CYS A 4 -9.88 7.18 -23.71
CA CYS A 4 -10.66 6.10 -23.07
C CYS A 4 -10.77 6.11 -21.54
N GLY A 5 -11.96 6.45 -21.02
CA GLY A 5 -12.38 6.04 -19.67
C GLY A 5 -13.17 7.11 -18.91
N PHE A 6 -14.45 6.79 -18.65
CA PHE A 6 -15.35 7.33 -17.61
C PHE A 6 -15.38 8.87 -17.38
N ILE A 7 -16.55 9.50 -17.53
CA ILE A 7 -16.76 10.91 -17.16
C ILE A 7 -16.78 10.98 -15.61
N ILE A 8 -15.62 11.20 -15.01
CA ILE A 8 -15.43 11.34 -13.56
C ILE A 8 -15.20 12.82 -13.24
N SER A 9 -15.89 13.33 -12.22
CA SER A 9 -15.70 14.68 -11.70
C SER A 9 -14.26 14.89 -11.20
N GLU A 10 -13.71 16.11 -11.32
CA GLU A 10 -12.40 16.45 -10.75
C GLU A 10 -12.31 16.11 -9.25
N SER A 11 -13.40 16.35 -8.51
CA SER A 11 -13.50 16.01 -7.08
C SER A 11 -13.41 14.50 -6.82
N GLN A 12 -14.04 13.68 -7.65
CA GLN A 12 -14.03 12.22 -7.54
C GLN A 12 -12.65 11.65 -7.87
N LYS A 13 -11.97 12.19 -8.88
CA LYS A 13 -10.59 11.83 -9.20
C LYS A 13 -9.65 12.17 -8.04
N ALA A 14 -9.78 13.38 -7.47
CA ALA A 14 -8.98 13.78 -6.31
C ALA A 14 -9.20 12.86 -5.11
N MET A 15 -10.46 12.50 -4.82
CA MET A 15 -10.80 11.55 -3.77
C MET A 15 -10.18 10.17 -4.01
N LEU A 16 -10.28 9.65 -5.23
CA LEU A 16 -9.71 8.35 -5.60
C LEU A 16 -8.19 8.30 -5.39
N LEU A 17 -7.47 9.39 -5.68
CA LEU A 17 -6.03 9.50 -5.46
C LEU A 17 -5.65 9.69 -3.99
N SER A 18 -6.55 10.24 -3.17
CA SER A 18 -6.29 10.56 -1.76
C SER A 18 -6.54 9.37 -0.83
N ILE A 19 -7.50 8.50 -1.17
CA ILE A 19 -7.87 7.33 -0.37
C ILE A 19 -6.70 6.36 -0.10
N PRO A 20 -5.83 6.00 -1.06
CA PRO A 20 -4.72 5.09 -0.80
C PRO A 20 -3.75 5.66 0.24
N VAL A 21 -3.53 6.99 0.21
CA VAL A 21 -2.66 7.69 1.16
C VAL A 21 -3.27 7.66 2.57
N LEU A 22 -4.57 7.98 2.68
CA LEU A 22 -5.30 7.93 3.94
C LEU A 22 -5.33 6.50 4.52
N ALA A 23 -5.67 5.52 3.68
CA ALA A 23 -5.67 4.11 4.06
C ALA A 23 -4.28 3.66 4.52
N GLY A 24 -3.23 4.03 3.78
CA GLY A 24 -1.85 3.73 4.16
C GLY A 24 -1.46 4.29 5.52
N ALA A 25 -1.85 5.53 5.84
CA ALA A 25 -1.57 6.15 7.13
C ALA A 25 -2.21 5.38 8.31
N ILE A 26 -3.47 4.96 8.17
CA ILE A 26 -4.17 4.15 9.18
C ILE A 26 -3.52 2.75 9.27
N LEU A 27 -3.25 2.12 8.13
CA LEU A 27 -2.65 0.79 8.06
C LEU A 27 -1.25 0.75 8.66
N ARG A 28 -0.47 1.85 8.65
CA ARG A 28 0.84 1.91 9.31
C ARG A 28 0.73 1.62 10.80
N MET A 29 -0.29 2.17 11.46
CA MET A 29 -0.55 1.91 12.87
C MET A 29 -0.93 0.43 13.08
N VAL A 30 -1.85 -0.09 12.27
CA VAL A 30 -2.33 -1.48 12.38
C VAL A 30 -1.23 -2.50 12.10
N LEU A 31 -0.46 -2.31 11.03
CA LEU A 31 0.67 -3.18 10.68
C LEU A 31 1.82 -3.05 11.68
N GLY A 32 2.01 -1.88 12.29
CA GLY A 32 2.92 -1.70 13.44
C GLY A 32 2.58 -2.68 14.58
N PHE A 33 1.33 -2.65 15.05
CA PHE A 33 0.86 -3.63 16.05
C PHE A 33 0.96 -5.09 15.57
N GLY A 34 0.75 -5.34 14.26
CA GLY A 34 0.92 -6.65 13.65
C GLY A 34 2.36 -7.15 13.72
N ILE A 35 3.35 -6.28 13.51
CA ILE A 35 4.77 -6.61 13.64
C ILE A 35 5.11 -6.99 15.08
N ASP A 36 4.62 -6.23 16.06
CA ASP A 36 4.89 -6.50 17.48
C ASP A 36 4.37 -7.88 17.92
N LYS A 37 3.24 -8.32 17.35
CA LYS A 37 2.59 -9.58 17.74
C LYS A 37 3.01 -10.80 16.92
N PHE A 38 3.13 -10.66 15.60
CA PHE A 38 3.36 -11.78 14.67
C PHE A 38 4.76 -11.79 14.04
N GLY A 39 5.54 -10.72 14.27
CA GLY A 39 6.87 -10.55 13.70
C GLY A 39 6.85 -9.94 12.30
N VAL A 40 7.97 -9.29 11.95
CA VAL A 40 8.11 -8.49 10.73
C VAL A 40 7.88 -9.31 9.46
N LYS A 41 8.41 -10.53 9.39
CA LYS A 41 8.35 -11.38 8.19
C LYS A 41 6.91 -11.76 7.83
N ILE A 42 6.11 -12.20 8.81
CA ILE A 42 4.73 -12.65 8.55
C ILE A 42 3.86 -11.46 8.16
N THR A 43 3.98 -10.34 8.88
CA THR A 43 3.19 -9.14 8.61
C THR A 43 3.49 -8.56 7.22
N ALA A 44 4.76 -8.55 6.80
CA ALA A 44 5.15 -8.14 5.45
C ALA A 44 4.63 -9.09 4.37
N LEU A 45 4.69 -10.42 4.59
CA LEU A 45 4.13 -11.38 3.64
C LEU A 45 2.60 -11.23 3.51
N ALA A 46 1.92 -11.03 4.64
CA ALA A 46 0.48 -10.86 4.67
C ALA A 46 0.04 -9.60 3.92
N SER A 47 0.71 -8.46 4.13
CA SER A 47 0.42 -7.22 3.38
C SER A 47 0.69 -7.39 1.89
N GLN A 48 1.79 -8.08 1.52
CA GLN A 48 2.11 -8.36 0.12
C GLN A 48 1.06 -9.25 -0.54
N LEU A 49 0.56 -10.28 0.15
CA LEU A 49 -0.51 -11.14 -0.37
C LEU A 49 -1.80 -10.35 -0.63
N VAL A 50 -2.17 -9.44 0.28
CA VAL A 50 -3.33 -8.56 0.08
C VAL A 50 -3.18 -7.71 -1.17
N VAL A 51 -2.00 -7.10 -1.39
CA VAL A 51 -1.73 -6.28 -2.58
C VAL A 51 -1.83 -7.11 -3.86
N ILE A 52 -1.28 -8.33 -3.86
CA ILE A 52 -1.36 -9.23 -5.02
C ILE A 52 -2.83 -9.53 -5.35
N ILE A 53 -3.65 -9.87 -4.36
CA ILE A 53 -5.08 -10.17 -4.55
C ILE A 53 -5.82 -8.96 -5.14
N VAL A 54 -5.56 -7.76 -4.60
CA VAL A 54 -6.20 -6.51 -5.07
C VAL A 54 -5.80 -6.21 -6.52
N LEU A 55 -4.53 -6.36 -6.87
CA LEU A 55 -4.06 -6.16 -8.24
C LEU A 55 -4.66 -7.20 -9.20
N PHE A 56 -4.76 -8.46 -8.78
CA PHE A 56 -5.36 -9.51 -9.58
C PHE A 56 -6.85 -9.23 -9.82
N TYR A 57 -7.57 -8.79 -8.78
CA TYR A 57 -8.97 -8.36 -8.90
C TYR A 57 -9.13 -7.22 -9.90
N ALA A 58 -8.31 -6.17 -9.77
CA ALA A 58 -8.32 -5.02 -10.68
C ALA A 58 -7.99 -5.43 -12.12
N TYR A 59 -7.03 -6.34 -12.31
CA TYR A 59 -6.64 -6.85 -13.61
C TYR A 59 -7.78 -7.62 -14.30
N PHE A 60 -8.46 -8.51 -13.58
CA PHE A 60 -9.57 -9.29 -14.14
C PHE A 60 -10.79 -8.44 -14.48
N ARG A 61 -11.08 -7.42 -13.66
CA ARG A 61 -12.21 -6.50 -13.91
C ARG A 61 -11.90 -5.47 -14.99
N GLY A 62 -10.61 -5.16 -15.22
CA GLY A 62 -10.14 -4.36 -16.34
C GLY A 62 -10.77 -2.97 -16.41
N ALA A 63 -11.14 -2.51 -17.61
CA ALA A 63 -11.78 -1.21 -17.81
C ALA A 63 -13.24 -1.13 -17.36
N SER A 64 -13.80 -2.23 -16.82
CA SER A 64 -15.21 -2.30 -16.41
C SER A 64 -15.43 -1.97 -14.92
N LEU A 65 -14.40 -1.51 -14.21
CA LEU A 65 -14.55 -1.11 -12.80
C LEU A 65 -15.47 0.10 -12.68
N SER A 66 -16.48 -0.03 -11.81
CA SER A 66 -17.28 1.12 -11.37
C SER A 66 -16.48 2.00 -10.41
N TYR A 67 -16.91 3.25 -10.22
CA TYR A 67 -16.25 4.20 -9.31
C TYR A 67 -16.12 3.62 -7.89
N ASP A 68 -17.17 2.97 -7.36
CA ASP A 68 -17.12 2.34 -6.04
C ASP A 68 -16.08 1.23 -5.95
N GLU A 69 -15.92 0.42 -7.00
CA GLU A 69 -14.88 -0.62 -7.06
C GLU A 69 -13.48 -0.01 -7.09
N LEU A 70 -13.30 1.13 -7.77
CA LEU A 70 -12.04 1.87 -7.76
C LEU A 70 -11.71 2.36 -6.34
N LEU A 71 -12.70 2.78 -5.54
CA LEU A 71 -12.48 3.14 -4.14
C LEU A 71 -12.03 1.94 -3.31
N PHE A 72 -12.62 0.76 -3.51
CA PHE A 72 -12.18 -0.46 -2.82
C PHE A 72 -10.75 -0.87 -3.22
N VAL A 73 -10.43 -0.80 -4.51
CA VAL A 73 -9.06 -1.05 -5.00
C VAL A 73 -8.09 -0.01 -4.40
N ALA A 74 -8.48 1.26 -4.33
CA ALA A 74 -7.68 2.32 -3.73
C ALA A 74 -7.37 2.08 -2.24
N ILE A 75 -8.34 1.57 -1.47
CA ILE A 75 -8.12 1.14 -0.08
C ILE A 75 -7.10 -0.01 -0.04
N GLY A 76 -7.27 -1.01 -0.91
CA GLY A 76 -6.34 -2.14 -1.01
C GLY A 76 -4.91 -1.72 -1.39
N LEU A 77 -4.77 -0.75 -2.29
CA LEU A 77 -3.47 -0.16 -2.65
C LEU A 77 -2.82 0.59 -1.48
N GLY A 78 -3.57 1.00 -0.46
CA GLY A 78 -3.02 1.51 0.79
C GLY A 78 -2.05 0.53 1.46
N PHE A 79 -2.28 -0.79 1.34
CA PHE A 79 -1.34 -1.82 1.83
C PHE A 79 0.00 -1.79 1.08
N ALA A 80 0.01 -1.45 -0.20
CA ALA A 80 1.24 -1.34 -0.99
C ALA A 80 2.11 -0.18 -0.45
N GLY A 81 1.49 0.98 -0.20
CA GLY A 81 2.18 2.15 0.37
C GLY A 81 2.69 1.94 1.79
N THR A 82 2.02 1.09 2.58
CA THR A 82 2.44 0.78 3.95
C THR A 82 3.50 -0.32 4.02
N SER A 83 3.57 -1.23 3.05
CA SER A 83 4.55 -2.32 3.06
C SER A 83 6.00 -1.81 3.07
N PHE A 84 6.29 -0.64 2.49
CA PHE A 84 7.60 0.02 2.59
C PHE A 84 7.96 0.40 4.04
N ALA A 85 7.00 0.93 4.80
CA ALA A 85 7.20 1.31 6.20
C ALA A 85 7.48 0.10 7.10
N VAL A 86 7.04 -1.10 6.69
CA VAL A 86 7.32 -2.37 7.38
C VAL A 86 8.69 -2.94 6.99
N ALA A 87 9.11 -2.76 5.73
CA ALA A 87 10.36 -3.29 5.20
C ALA A 87 11.61 -2.54 5.70
N LEU A 88 11.54 -1.22 5.86
CA LEU A 88 12.67 -0.39 6.32
C LEU A 88 13.22 -0.81 7.69
N PRO A 89 12.38 -0.98 8.74
CA PRO A 89 12.81 -1.47 10.04
C PRO A 89 13.46 -2.86 9.98
N GLN A 90 12.98 -3.72 9.08
CA GLN A 90 13.53 -5.06 8.87
C GLN A 90 14.97 -5.03 8.36
N ALA A 91 15.22 -4.20 7.34
CA ALA A 91 16.55 -4.02 6.78
C ALA A 91 17.49 -3.39 7.81
N GLY A 92 17.02 -2.37 8.54
CA GLY A 92 17.80 -1.70 9.58
C GLY A 92 18.29 -2.65 10.66
N GLN A 93 17.43 -3.52 11.21
CA GLN A 93 17.80 -4.43 12.32
C GLN A 93 18.91 -5.43 11.95
N SER A 94 19.12 -5.70 10.67
CA SER A 94 20.14 -6.64 10.20
C SER A 94 21.55 -6.05 10.19
N TYR A 95 21.69 -4.73 10.37
CA TYR A 95 22.97 -4.02 10.33
C TYR A 95 23.32 -3.37 11.68
N PRO A 96 24.61 -3.33 12.06
CA PRO A 96 25.05 -2.71 13.31
C PRO A 96 24.65 -1.23 13.37
N LEU A 97 24.25 -0.73 14.55
CA LEU A 97 23.69 0.61 14.80
C LEU A 97 24.47 1.76 14.12
N LYS A 98 25.80 1.64 14.04
CA LYS A 98 26.68 2.65 13.44
C LYS A 98 26.46 2.87 11.94
N LEU A 99 25.95 1.87 11.22
CA LEU A 99 25.72 1.91 9.76
C LEU A 99 24.23 1.99 9.40
N GLN A 100 23.35 1.89 10.39
CA GLN A 100 21.92 1.74 10.18
C GLN A 100 21.30 2.95 9.46
N GLY A 101 21.73 4.17 9.79
CA GLY A 101 21.26 5.38 9.12
C GLY A 101 21.69 5.48 7.64
N THR A 102 22.90 5.02 7.31
CA THR A 102 23.38 5.00 5.91
C THR A 102 22.66 3.95 5.08
N VAL A 103 22.46 2.75 5.64
CA VAL A 103 21.74 1.67 4.94
C VAL A 103 20.27 2.04 4.74
N LEU A 104 19.63 2.64 5.74
CA LEU A 104 18.24 3.09 5.64
C LEU A 104 18.06 4.25 4.65
N GLY A 105 19.07 5.10 4.48
CA GLY A 105 19.03 6.22 3.53
C GLY A 105 19.21 5.81 2.07
N ILE A 106 19.78 4.62 1.80
CA ILE A 106 19.97 4.08 0.45
C ILE A 106 18.77 3.22 0.01
N ALA A 107 18.01 2.67 0.95
CA ALA A 107 16.88 1.75 0.70
C ALA A 107 15.55 2.48 0.44
#